data_AF-A0A8J2S9W5-F1
#
_entry.id   AF-A0A8J2S9W5-F1
#
_cell.length_a   1.000
_cell.length_b   1.000
_cell.length_c   1.000
_cell.angle_alpha   90.00
_cell.angle_beta   90.00
_cell.angle_gamma   90.00
#
_symmetry.space_group_name_H-M   'P 1'
#
loop_
_entity.id
_entity.type
_entity.pdbx_description
1 polymer ?
#
loop_
_entity_poly.entity_id
_entity_poly.type
_entity_poly.pdbx_seq_one_letter_code
_entity_poly.pdbx_strand_id
1 'polypeptide(L)'
;MRGKGALVALLASPSASYTAQQPRPRARRRPTRLEATTLDAKAVKGAPLDIGVEEPARSIDVYATLPPVDIRLLDEQEHDDLPGRTHVINLAKGPPCPDPFALVKSELIPFSDNMKLLVASENPILSQAASHFFEKRHGKRFRPTIVMLLAQALPNAHKDSSEVVFERQTRLGQVTEMIHVASLIHDDVLDDADTRRGGDAIHKMYSNKVAVLSGDYLLARASVLLAKLGHMDVVQVMARALDSLVSGEIMQIKANGAADKKSSEDKNEISEPMNGKRSFLDRAKAALNVGRSQEALQRELAERDAREMELYLRKSYYKTASLICDASRSCALLAGHASDSEVAAAAEEYGYHLGLAFQIVDDVLDFAMDDDQLGKPAGADLSLGLATAPILFAAQDHPELRPLIERRFKGDGDVTMAYETVRASTGMDLARKLAGFHAQRAVDAICRVAPDSEARDALISICYIVLSRNK
;
A
#
# COMPACT_ATOMS: atom_id res chain seq x y z
N MET A 1 27.34 30.22 -51.80
CA MET A 1 27.42 28.75 -51.95
C MET A 1 28.87 28.37 -52.26
N ARG A 2 29.64 27.90 -51.27
CA ARG A 2 31.06 27.54 -51.43
C ARG A 2 31.19 26.02 -51.32
N GLY A 3 31.53 25.39 -52.44
CA GLY A 3 31.85 23.97 -52.54
C GLY A 3 33.37 23.74 -52.49
N LYS A 4 33.77 22.96 -51.50
CA LYS A 4 34.89 22.02 -51.39
C LYS A 4 36.06 22.17 -52.40
N GLY A 5 37.20 22.63 -51.85
CA GLY A 5 38.55 22.46 -52.38
C GLY A 5 39.40 21.67 -51.38
N ALA A 6 40.37 20.94 -51.90
CA ALA A 6 41.08 19.82 -51.30
C ALA A 6 42.30 20.19 -50.42
N LEU A 7 42.85 19.15 -49.78
CA LEU A 7 44.27 18.76 -49.76
C LEU A 7 45.01 18.77 -48.39
N VAL A 8 45.28 17.53 -47.92
CA VAL A 8 46.56 16.98 -47.39
C VAL A 8 47.16 17.53 -46.09
N ALA A 9 47.32 16.66 -45.08
CA ALA A 9 48.63 16.10 -44.67
C ALA A 9 48.53 15.10 -43.48
N LEU A 10 49.15 13.93 -43.68
CA LEU A 10 49.93 13.03 -42.81
C LEU A 10 49.71 13.05 -41.28
N LEU A 11 49.56 11.90 -40.60
CA LEU A 11 50.65 10.95 -40.34
C LEU A 11 50.17 9.49 -40.13
N ALA A 12 50.97 8.57 -40.65
CA ALA A 12 50.81 7.12 -40.62
C ALA A 12 51.27 6.49 -39.30
N SER A 13 50.65 5.37 -38.92
CA SER A 13 51.21 4.31 -38.06
C SER A 13 50.49 2.97 -38.33
N PRO A 14 51.16 1.83 -38.14
CA PRO A 14 51.05 0.69 -39.06
C PRO A 14 50.01 -0.36 -38.68
N SER A 15 49.48 -0.99 -39.73
CA SER A 15 48.63 -2.17 -39.75
C SER A 15 49.31 -3.39 -39.13
N ALA A 16 48.76 -3.89 -38.02
CA ALA A 16 49.04 -5.21 -37.49
C ALA A 16 47.91 -6.17 -37.92
N SER A 17 48.28 -7.13 -38.76
CA SER A 17 47.48 -8.24 -39.25
C SER A 17 47.13 -9.20 -38.10
N TYR A 18 45.85 -9.26 -37.71
CA TYR A 18 45.37 -10.27 -36.76
C TYR A 18 45.16 -11.59 -37.50
N THR A 19 46.16 -12.47 -37.41
CA THR A 19 46.08 -13.86 -37.89
C THR A 19 45.42 -14.72 -36.83
N ALA A 20 44.33 -15.40 -37.20
CA ALA A 20 43.66 -16.39 -36.36
C ALA A 20 44.62 -17.56 -36.07
N GLN A 21 45.15 -17.63 -34.84
CA GLN A 21 45.93 -18.77 -34.37
C GLN A 21 44.99 -19.83 -33.78
N GLN A 22 44.94 -21.00 -34.42
CA GLN A 22 44.37 -22.22 -33.86
C GLN A 22 45.17 -22.65 -32.61
N PRO A 23 44.51 -23.04 -31.50
CA PRO A 23 45.20 -23.50 -30.31
C PRO A 23 45.81 -24.90 -30.50
N ARG A 24 47.10 -25.02 -30.19
CA ARG A 24 47.87 -26.28 -30.17
C ARG A 24 47.38 -27.23 -29.05
N PRO A 25 47.49 -28.56 -29.23
CA PRO A 25 46.95 -29.53 -28.28
C PRO A 25 47.79 -29.58 -26.99
N ARG A 26 47.14 -29.33 -25.83
CA ARG A 26 47.74 -29.58 -24.51
C ARG A 26 47.58 -31.05 -24.12
N ALA A 27 48.69 -31.62 -23.64
CA ALA A 27 48.84 -33.02 -23.25
C ALA A 27 47.80 -33.47 -22.21
N ARG A 28 47.19 -34.63 -22.45
CA ARG A 28 46.27 -35.33 -21.53
C ARG A 28 47.01 -35.68 -20.23
N ARG A 29 46.72 -34.98 -19.14
CA ARG A 29 47.03 -35.47 -17.78
C ARG A 29 45.99 -36.52 -17.39
N ARG A 30 46.47 -37.70 -16.98
CA ARG A 30 45.65 -38.80 -16.45
C ARG A 30 44.89 -38.33 -15.21
N PRO A 31 43.58 -38.64 -15.06
CA PRO A 31 42.90 -38.44 -13.80
C PRO A 31 43.40 -39.47 -12.77
N THR A 32 43.87 -38.99 -11.63
CA THR A 32 44.16 -39.79 -10.45
C THR A 32 42.86 -40.42 -9.94
N ARG A 33 42.92 -41.74 -9.73
CA ARG A 33 41.85 -42.58 -9.19
C ARG A 33 41.58 -42.16 -7.73
N LEU A 34 40.48 -41.47 -7.46
CA LEU A 34 39.93 -41.43 -6.11
C LEU A 34 39.34 -42.80 -5.81
N GLU A 35 39.78 -43.41 -4.72
CA GLU A 35 39.26 -44.68 -4.23
C GLU A 35 37.78 -44.53 -3.87
N ALA A 36 36.94 -45.36 -4.49
CA ALA A 36 35.55 -45.49 -4.13
C ALA A 36 35.46 -46.24 -2.80
N THR A 37 35.35 -45.52 -1.69
CA THR A 37 34.78 -46.07 -0.47
C THR A 37 33.31 -46.35 -0.74
N THR A 38 32.95 -47.62 -0.84
CA THR A 38 31.58 -48.12 -0.85
C THR A 38 30.89 -47.67 0.44
N LEU A 39 30.10 -46.59 0.35
CA LEU A 39 29.15 -46.23 1.40
C LEU A 39 27.98 -47.22 1.30
N ASP A 40 27.85 -48.00 2.36
CA ASP A 40 26.82 -49.01 2.56
C ASP A 40 25.43 -48.35 2.53
N ALA A 41 24.61 -48.64 1.53
CA ALA A 41 23.31 -48.03 1.29
C ALA A 41 22.21 -48.52 2.25
N LYS A 42 22.57 -48.87 3.49
CA LYS A 42 21.66 -49.42 4.51
C LYS A 42 21.96 -48.90 5.92
N ALA A 43 22.14 -47.59 6.10
CA ALA A 43 22.12 -47.00 7.44
C ALA A 43 21.87 -45.48 7.47
N VAL A 44 20.79 -44.98 6.86
CA VAL A 44 20.24 -43.65 7.21
C VAL A 44 18.73 -43.75 7.32
N LYS A 45 18.26 -44.41 8.39
CA LYS A 45 16.89 -44.23 8.87
C LYS A 45 16.90 -43.06 9.85
N GLY A 46 16.33 -41.94 9.41
CA GLY A 46 15.58 -41.01 10.26
C GLY A 46 16.34 -40.28 11.38
N ALA A 47 17.41 -39.57 11.07
CA ALA A 47 17.75 -38.38 11.85
C ALA A 47 17.13 -37.17 11.13
N PRO A 48 16.15 -36.47 11.71
CA PRO A 48 15.68 -35.22 11.11
C PRO A 48 16.87 -34.26 11.01
N LEU A 49 17.04 -33.62 9.85
CA LEU A 49 17.89 -32.44 9.76
C LEU A 49 17.28 -31.43 10.73
N ASP A 50 17.96 -31.19 11.84
CA ASP A 50 17.71 -30.04 12.70
C ASP A 50 18.23 -28.80 11.97
N ILE A 51 17.50 -28.39 10.94
CA ILE A 51 17.50 -27.00 10.49
C ILE A 51 16.88 -26.31 11.69
N GLY A 52 17.68 -25.62 12.51
CA GLY A 52 17.18 -24.82 13.62
C GLY A 52 16.26 -23.75 13.06
N VAL A 53 15.00 -24.13 12.81
CA VAL A 53 13.91 -23.21 12.52
C VAL A 53 13.63 -22.62 13.89
N GLU A 54 14.31 -21.51 14.19
CA GLU A 54 13.79 -20.56 15.17
C GLU A 54 12.29 -20.43 14.92
N GLU A 55 11.47 -20.37 15.99
CA GLU A 55 10.03 -20.14 15.83
C GLU A 55 9.81 -19.11 14.72
N PRO A 56 8.92 -19.36 13.74
CA PRO A 56 8.76 -18.45 12.61
C PRO A 56 8.62 -17.05 13.19
N ALA A 57 9.58 -16.18 12.89
CA ALA A 57 9.64 -14.84 13.45
C ALA A 57 8.24 -14.26 13.34
N ARG A 58 7.56 -14.06 14.48
CA ARG A 58 6.17 -13.62 14.47
C ARG A 58 6.11 -12.40 13.57
N SER A 59 5.25 -12.41 12.56
CA SER A 59 5.04 -11.24 11.70
C SER A 59 4.83 -10.06 12.65
N ILE A 60 5.75 -9.10 12.64
CA ILE A 60 5.66 -7.95 13.52
C ILE A 60 4.40 -7.21 13.09
N ASP A 61 3.39 -7.15 13.98
CA ASP A 61 2.22 -6.31 13.76
C ASP A 61 2.67 -4.85 13.90
N VAL A 62 3.17 -4.29 12.79
CA VAL A 62 3.67 -2.91 12.74
C VAL A 62 2.55 -1.94 13.13
N TYR A 63 1.30 -2.25 12.79
CA TYR A 63 0.15 -1.46 13.21
C TYR A 63 0.03 -1.40 14.74
N ALA A 64 0.22 -2.52 15.43
CA ALA A 64 0.22 -2.58 16.89
C ALA A 64 1.40 -1.83 17.55
N THR A 65 2.46 -1.52 16.80
CA THR A 65 3.58 -0.69 17.27
C THR A 65 3.37 0.81 17.06
N LEU A 66 2.35 1.20 16.29
CA LEU A 66 2.00 2.59 16.04
C LEU A 66 1.03 3.11 17.10
N PRO A 67 0.97 4.43 17.35
CA PRO A 67 0.09 5.00 18.36
C PRO A 67 -1.38 4.62 18.08
N PRO A 68 -2.13 4.12 19.09
CA PRO A 68 -3.53 3.77 18.89
C PRO A 68 -4.35 5.01 18.53
N VAL A 69 -5.28 4.86 17.58
CA VAL A 69 -6.21 5.92 17.21
C VAL A 69 -7.36 5.92 18.21
N ASP A 70 -7.35 6.84 19.15
CA ASP A 70 -8.49 7.05 20.04
C ASP A 70 -9.54 7.93 19.34
N ILE A 71 -10.53 7.28 18.72
CA ILE A 71 -11.65 7.95 18.05
C ILE A 71 -12.48 8.85 18.96
N ARG A 72 -12.38 8.73 20.28
CA ARG A 72 -13.06 9.64 21.23
C ARG A 72 -12.45 11.03 21.21
N LEU A 73 -11.22 11.16 20.72
CA LEU A 73 -10.50 12.43 20.57
C LEU A 73 -10.91 13.18 19.29
N LEU A 74 -11.84 12.66 18.47
CA LEU A 74 -12.33 13.37 17.28
C LEU A 74 -13.15 14.62 17.60
N ASP A 75 -13.74 14.69 18.80
CA ASP A 75 -14.49 15.85 19.29
C ASP A 75 -13.67 16.74 20.23
N GLU A 76 -12.51 16.26 20.68
CA GLU A 76 -11.50 17.16 21.21
C GLU A 76 -10.99 17.96 20.00
N GLN A 77 -11.47 19.18 19.86
CA GLN A 77 -10.64 20.21 19.24
C GLN A 77 -9.35 20.19 20.04
N GLU A 78 -8.37 19.39 19.61
CA GLU A 78 -7.01 19.50 20.12
C GLU A 78 -6.70 20.97 19.97
N HIS A 79 -6.67 21.66 21.12
CA HIS A 79 -6.46 23.08 21.21
C HIS A 79 -5.38 23.46 20.19
N ASP A 80 -5.63 24.53 19.43
CA ASP A 80 -4.66 25.15 18.53
C ASP A 80 -3.29 25.42 19.22
N ASP A 81 -3.22 25.24 20.55
CA ASP A 81 -2.10 25.46 21.46
C ASP A 81 -1.36 24.18 21.91
N LEU A 82 -1.24 23.13 21.09
CA LEU A 82 -0.20 22.12 21.35
C LEU A 82 1.18 22.80 21.20
N PRO A 83 2.04 22.82 22.25
CA PRO A 83 3.32 23.52 22.19
C PRO A 83 4.18 22.93 21.06
N GLY A 84 4.51 23.76 20.07
CA GLY A 84 5.29 23.37 18.88
C GLY A 84 4.48 23.13 17.59
N ARG A 85 3.13 23.22 17.63
CA ARG A 85 2.30 23.11 16.43
C ARG A 85 2.41 24.39 15.58
N THR A 86 3.19 24.34 14.51
CA THR A 86 3.42 25.50 13.62
C THR A 86 2.40 25.62 12.49
N HIS A 87 1.75 24.52 12.13
CA HIS A 87 0.80 24.46 11.01
C HIS A 87 -0.48 23.71 11.39
N VAL A 88 -1.62 24.36 11.20
CA VAL A 88 -2.96 23.76 11.36
C VAL A 88 -3.63 23.74 10.00
N ILE A 89 -4.15 22.58 9.60
CA ILE A 89 -4.88 22.42 8.36
C ILE A 89 -6.18 23.23 8.44
N ASN A 90 -6.30 24.23 7.58
CA ASN A 90 -7.52 25.03 7.44
C ASN A 90 -7.95 25.00 5.98
N LEU A 91 -8.88 24.10 5.65
CA LEU A 91 -9.37 23.92 4.28
C LEU A 91 -9.96 25.20 3.66
N ALA A 92 -10.42 26.16 4.46
CA ALA A 92 -10.91 27.46 3.97
C ALA A 92 -9.78 28.40 3.50
N LYS A 93 -8.55 28.25 4.05
CA LYS A 93 -7.37 29.01 3.61
C LYS A 93 -6.69 28.40 2.37
N GLY A 94 -7.00 27.15 2.04
CA GLY A 94 -6.39 26.40 0.95
C GLY A 94 -4.98 25.87 1.27
N PRO A 95 -4.40 25.03 0.39
CA PRO A 95 -3.07 24.47 0.60
C PRO A 95 -1.99 25.56 0.55
N PRO A 96 -0.87 25.39 1.30
CA PRO A 96 0.29 26.24 1.09
C PRO A 96 0.86 26.12 -0.34
N CYS A 97 1.59 27.14 -0.80
CA CYS A 97 2.36 27.07 -2.05
C CYS A 97 3.66 26.31 -1.77
N PRO A 98 4.20 25.47 -2.68
CA PRO A 98 3.79 25.25 -4.07
C PRO A 98 2.91 24.01 -4.32
N ASP A 99 2.40 23.88 -5.56
CA ASP A 99 1.76 22.64 -6.04
C ASP A 99 2.77 21.48 -5.95
N PRO A 100 2.49 20.44 -5.14
CA PRO A 100 3.40 19.33 -4.92
C PRO A 100 3.80 18.61 -6.20
N PHE A 101 2.87 18.45 -7.15
CA PHE A 101 3.13 17.72 -8.39
C PHE A 101 3.92 18.55 -9.39
N ALA A 102 3.74 19.88 -9.38
CA ALA A 102 4.53 20.78 -10.19
C ALA A 102 5.98 20.86 -9.70
N LEU A 103 6.19 20.86 -8.38
CA LEU A 103 7.52 21.00 -7.77
C LEU A 103 8.46 19.87 -8.20
N VAL A 104 8.01 18.62 -8.16
CA VAL A 104 8.82 17.44 -8.55
C VAL A 104 8.58 16.98 -9.98
N LYS A 105 7.98 17.83 -10.82
CA LYS A 105 7.59 17.46 -12.18
C LYS A 105 8.79 17.05 -13.03
N SER A 106 9.93 17.71 -12.84
CA SER A 106 11.13 17.48 -13.64
C SER A 106 11.71 16.09 -13.42
N GLU A 107 11.55 15.56 -12.20
CA GLU A 107 11.98 14.26 -11.75
C GLU A 107 10.95 13.18 -12.09
N LEU A 108 9.65 13.54 -12.06
CA LEU A 108 8.55 12.65 -12.43
C LEU A 108 8.42 12.43 -13.94
N ILE A 109 8.88 13.35 -14.81
CA ILE A 109 8.80 13.14 -16.27
C ILE A 109 9.65 11.94 -16.71
N PRO A 110 10.97 11.88 -16.42
CA PRO A 110 11.81 10.72 -16.73
C PRO A 110 11.32 9.45 -16.03
N PHE A 111 10.60 9.57 -14.91
CA PHE A 111 10.09 8.42 -14.16
C PHE A 111 9.34 7.44 -15.06
N SER A 112 8.43 7.88 -15.93
CA SER A 112 7.65 6.95 -16.75
C SER A 112 8.46 6.27 -17.84
N ASP A 113 9.36 6.99 -18.49
CA ASP A 113 10.22 6.40 -19.51
C ASP A 113 11.24 5.44 -18.88
N ASN A 114 11.77 5.80 -17.71
CA ASN A 114 12.62 4.93 -16.91
C ASN A 114 11.86 3.68 -16.45
N MET A 115 10.61 3.80 -16.01
CA MET A 115 9.80 2.65 -15.58
C MET A 115 9.63 1.64 -16.71
N LYS A 116 9.39 2.09 -17.95
CA LYS A 116 9.33 1.20 -19.13
C LYS A 116 10.62 0.42 -19.32
N LEU A 117 11.77 1.11 -19.23
CA LEU A 117 13.08 0.47 -19.33
C LEU A 117 13.33 -0.51 -18.19
N LEU A 118 12.89 -0.17 -16.98
CA LEU A 118 13.06 -0.99 -15.79
C LEU A 118 12.20 -2.26 -15.81
N VAL A 119 11.04 -2.24 -16.48
CA VAL A 119 10.13 -3.38 -16.61
C VAL A 119 10.27 -4.13 -17.94
N ALA A 120 11.17 -3.71 -18.84
CA ALA A 120 11.43 -4.41 -20.09
C ALA A 120 11.89 -5.86 -19.83
N SER A 121 11.26 -6.82 -20.52
CA SER A 121 11.53 -8.26 -20.41
C SER A 121 11.92 -8.83 -21.77
N GLU A 122 12.72 -9.91 -21.79
CA GLU A 122 12.98 -10.68 -23.00
C GLU A 122 11.70 -11.34 -23.56
N ASN A 123 10.68 -11.55 -22.71
CA ASN A 123 9.38 -12.02 -23.13
C ASN A 123 8.48 -10.82 -23.54
N PRO A 124 8.09 -10.71 -24.82
CA PRO A 124 7.31 -9.56 -25.30
C PRO A 124 5.94 -9.43 -24.64
N ILE A 125 5.29 -10.55 -24.29
CA ILE A 125 3.95 -10.54 -23.67
C ILE A 125 4.04 -9.98 -22.25
N LEU A 126 5.00 -10.45 -21.44
CA LEU A 126 5.21 -9.92 -20.10
C LEU A 126 5.63 -8.44 -20.14
N SER A 127 6.50 -8.09 -21.07
CA SER A 127 6.92 -6.69 -21.24
C SER A 127 5.74 -5.79 -21.61
N GLN A 128 4.86 -6.23 -22.52
CA GLN A 128 3.68 -5.47 -22.93
C GLN A 128 2.64 -5.38 -21.82
N ALA A 129 2.37 -6.48 -21.10
CA ALA A 129 1.44 -6.51 -19.99
C ALA A 129 1.91 -5.62 -18.83
N ALA A 130 3.19 -5.72 -18.44
CA ALA A 130 3.77 -4.89 -17.38
C ALA A 130 3.81 -3.39 -17.78
N SER A 131 4.20 -3.06 -19.01
CA SER A 131 4.27 -1.67 -19.49
C SER A 131 2.91 -1.00 -19.70
N HIS A 132 1.85 -1.77 -19.96
CA HIS A 132 0.51 -1.21 -20.26
C HIS A 132 -0.02 -0.31 -19.14
N PHE A 133 0.23 -0.64 -17.87
CA PHE A 133 -0.15 0.19 -16.73
C PHE A 133 0.63 1.51 -16.64
N PHE A 134 1.85 1.56 -17.18
CA PHE A 134 2.70 2.76 -17.18
C PHE A 134 2.48 3.64 -18.42
N GLU A 135 2.04 3.06 -19.54
CA GLU A 135 1.86 3.76 -20.83
C GLU A 135 0.52 4.45 -20.99
N LYS A 136 -0.59 3.73 -20.74
CA LYS A 136 -1.93 4.22 -21.07
C LYS A 136 -2.66 4.85 -19.88
N ARG A 137 -2.12 4.72 -18.67
CA ARG A 137 -2.83 5.00 -17.42
C ARG A 137 -1.96 5.81 -16.46
N HIS A 138 -1.72 7.08 -16.79
CA HIS A 138 -1.04 8.01 -15.88
C HIS A 138 -1.90 8.21 -14.62
N GLY A 139 -1.69 7.40 -13.59
CA GLY A 139 -2.18 7.72 -12.24
C GLY A 139 -1.57 9.05 -11.79
N LYS A 140 -2.13 9.67 -10.75
CA LYS A 140 -1.63 10.94 -10.17
C LYS A 140 -0.19 10.86 -9.61
N ARG A 141 0.48 9.69 -9.70
CA ARG A 141 1.84 9.39 -9.21
C ARG A 141 2.09 9.82 -7.76
N PHE A 142 1.05 9.69 -6.95
CA PHE A 142 1.01 10.17 -5.57
C PHE A 142 2.17 9.62 -4.72
N ARG A 143 2.45 8.31 -4.82
CA ARG A 143 3.50 7.65 -4.03
C ARG A 143 4.92 8.10 -4.40
N PRO A 144 5.31 8.11 -5.70
CA PRO A 144 6.59 8.71 -6.12
C PRO A 144 6.75 10.17 -5.70
N THR A 145 5.69 10.98 -5.82
CA THR A 145 5.72 12.40 -5.41
C THR A 145 6.08 12.55 -3.93
N ILE A 146 5.46 11.76 -3.05
CA ILE A 146 5.76 11.79 -1.61
C ILE A 146 7.23 11.46 -1.34
N VAL A 147 7.76 10.40 -1.96
CA VAL A 147 9.17 10.01 -1.76
C VAL A 147 10.12 11.12 -2.23
N MET A 148 9.83 11.75 -3.37
CA MET A 148 10.66 12.84 -3.90
C MET A 148 10.61 14.10 -3.03
N LEU A 149 9.43 14.44 -2.50
CA LEU A 149 9.30 15.59 -1.61
C LEU A 149 9.96 15.34 -0.26
N LEU A 150 9.85 14.13 0.30
CA LEU A 150 10.59 13.74 1.51
C LEU A 150 12.11 13.79 1.28
N ALA A 151 12.58 13.33 0.12
CA ALA A 151 13.99 13.39 -0.24
C ALA A 151 14.54 14.83 -0.28
N GLN A 152 13.70 15.80 -0.67
CA GLN A 152 14.06 17.22 -0.70
C GLN A 152 13.85 17.95 0.65
N ALA A 153 12.86 17.52 1.44
CA ALA A 153 12.47 18.20 2.68
C ALA A 153 13.25 17.72 3.92
N LEU A 154 13.62 16.45 3.98
CA LEU A 154 14.29 15.90 5.15
C LEU A 154 15.75 16.36 5.24
N PRO A 155 16.28 16.61 6.45
CA PRO A 155 17.68 16.95 6.62
C PRO A 155 18.56 15.78 6.14
N ASN A 156 19.73 16.08 5.61
CA ASN A 156 20.62 15.05 5.09
C ASN A 156 21.69 14.66 6.13
N ALA A 157 21.83 13.36 6.42
CA ALA A 157 22.79 12.81 7.40
C ALA A 157 23.87 11.91 6.78
N HIS A 158 23.79 11.65 5.48
CA HIS A 158 24.74 10.78 4.77
C HIS A 158 26.12 11.42 4.54
N LYS A 159 27.10 10.57 4.22
CA LYS A 159 28.47 10.98 3.84
C LYS A 159 28.71 11.05 2.32
N ASP A 160 27.80 10.50 1.51
CA ASP A 160 27.94 10.54 0.05
C ASP A 160 27.57 11.93 -0.51
N SER A 161 27.57 12.08 -1.84
CA SER A 161 27.02 13.27 -2.50
C SER A 161 25.49 13.25 -2.44
N SER A 162 24.88 14.41 -2.17
CA SER A 162 23.42 14.60 -2.19
C SER A 162 22.79 14.11 -3.49
N GLU A 163 23.48 14.22 -4.62
CA GLU A 163 23.01 13.73 -5.93
C GLU A 163 22.87 12.20 -5.95
N VAL A 164 23.83 11.47 -5.37
CA VAL A 164 23.83 10.00 -5.33
C VAL A 164 22.71 9.50 -4.42
N VAL A 165 22.49 10.14 -3.27
CA VAL A 165 21.38 9.78 -2.38
C VAL A 165 20.04 10.10 -3.00
N PHE A 166 19.92 11.25 -3.65
CA PHE A 166 18.70 11.61 -4.35
C PHE A 166 18.37 10.63 -5.49
N GLU A 167 19.38 10.11 -6.21
CA GLU A 167 19.18 9.06 -7.21
C GLU A 167 18.65 7.75 -6.58
N ARG A 168 19.19 7.35 -5.42
CA ARG A 168 18.71 6.18 -4.67
C ARG A 168 17.28 6.37 -4.17
N GLN A 169 16.94 7.55 -3.65
CA GLN A 169 15.58 7.88 -3.22
C GLN A 169 14.60 7.94 -4.39
N THR A 170 15.02 8.46 -5.55
CA THR A 170 14.25 8.40 -6.80
C THR A 170 13.98 6.95 -7.22
N ARG A 171 15.00 6.08 -7.12
CA ARG A 171 14.88 4.64 -7.39
C ARG A 171 13.91 3.97 -6.42
N LEU A 172 13.91 4.36 -5.14
CA LEU A 172 12.94 3.90 -4.14
C LEU A 172 11.50 4.31 -4.52
N GLY A 173 11.28 5.53 -5.01
CA GLY A 173 9.98 5.95 -5.54
C GLY A 173 9.51 5.08 -6.72
N GLN A 174 10.43 4.69 -7.61
CA GLN A 174 10.15 3.78 -8.73
C GLN A 174 9.75 2.39 -8.25
N VAL A 175 10.52 1.82 -7.32
CA VAL A 175 10.21 0.54 -6.67
C VAL A 175 8.83 0.58 -6.02
N THR A 176 8.53 1.65 -5.27
CA THR A 176 7.26 1.81 -4.56
C THR A 176 6.07 1.77 -5.52
N GLU A 177 6.18 2.46 -6.66
CA GLU A 177 5.14 2.41 -7.71
C GLU A 177 5.08 1.05 -8.41
N MET A 178 6.21 0.35 -8.62
CA MET A 178 6.19 -1.02 -9.17
C MET A 178 5.44 -1.98 -8.25
N ILE A 179 5.70 -1.93 -6.95
CA ILE A 179 5.02 -2.75 -5.95
C ILE A 179 3.51 -2.43 -5.96
N HIS A 180 3.15 -1.14 -5.98
CA HIS A 180 1.75 -0.74 -6.07
C HIS A 180 1.07 -1.26 -7.34
N VAL A 181 1.71 -1.11 -8.51
CA VAL A 181 1.12 -1.59 -9.78
C VAL A 181 1.02 -3.12 -9.79
N ALA A 182 1.99 -3.84 -9.22
CA ALA A 182 1.91 -5.28 -9.07
C ALA A 182 0.69 -5.68 -8.22
N SER A 183 0.48 -5.01 -7.08
CA SER A 183 -0.68 -5.29 -6.22
C SER A 183 -2.00 -5.01 -6.97
N LEU A 184 -2.10 -3.93 -7.75
CA LEU A 184 -3.28 -3.66 -8.56
C LEU A 184 -3.58 -4.74 -9.60
N ILE A 185 -2.54 -5.29 -10.25
CA ILE A 185 -2.70 -6.37 -11.22
C ILE A 185 -3.24 -7.64 -10.55
N HIS A 186 -2.73 -7.96 -9.36
CA HIS A 186 -3.20 -9.10 -8.58
C HIS A 186 -4.62 -8.88 -8.05
N ASP A 187 -4.93 -7.71 -7.50
CA ASP A 187 -6.28 -7.32 -7.04
C ASP A 187 -7.30 -7.46 -8.17
N ASP A 188 -7.00 -6.96 -9.37
CA ASP A 188 -7.91 -7.04 -10.52
C ASP A 188 -8.24 -8.52 -10.89
N VAL A 189 -7.34 -9.48 -10.61
CA VAL A 189 -7.61 -10.92 -10.80
C VAL A 189 -8.41 -11.52 -9.65
N LEU A 190 -8.16 -11.08 -8.41
CA LEU A 190 -8.87 -11.56 -7.22
C LEU A 190 -10.32 -11.08 -7.17
N ASP A 191 -10.57 -9.86 -7.64
CA ASP A 191 -11.89 -9.19 -7.60
C ASP A 191 -12.72 -9.42 -8.88
N ASP A 192 -12.24 -10.24 -9.84
CA ASP A 192 -12.87 -10.46 -11.17
C ASP A 192 -13.26 -9.15 -11.89
N ALA A 193 -12.48 -8.08 -11.71
CA ALA A 193 -12.84 -6.74 -12.13
C ALA A 193 -12.85 -6.57 -13.67
N ASP A 194 -13.97 -6.16 -14.27
CA ASP A 194 -14.05 -5.97 -15.72
C ASP A 194 -13.22 -4.77 -16.23
N THR A 195 -13.09 -3.71 -15.44
CA THR A 195 -12.41 -2.45 -15.84
C THR A 195 -11.54 -1.84 -14.73
N ARG A 196 -10.49 -1.10 -15.12
CA ARG A 196 -9.60 -0.36 -14.21
C ARG A 196 -9.15 0.97 -14.82
N ARG A 197 -9.35 2.08 -14.06
CA ARG A 197 -9.01 3.46 -14.48
C ARG A 197 -9.56 3.82 -15.87
N GLY A 198 -10.79 3.39 -16.18
CA GLY A 198 -11.46 3.70 -17.45
C GLY A 198 -11.04 2.85 -18.67
N GLY A 199 -10.37 1.71 -18.49
CA GLY A 199 -10.16 0.73 -19.57
C GLY A 199 -10.07 -0.72 -19.08
N ASP A 200 -9.92 -1.69 -20.00
CA ASP A 200 -10.02 -3.14 -19.70
C ASP A 200 -8.94 -3.65 -18.73
N ALA A 201 -9.31 -4.50 -17.78
CA ALA A 201 -8.35 -5.17 -16.89
C ALA A 201 -7.38 -6.09 -17.67
N ILE A 202 -6.13 -6.28 -17.19
CA ILE A 202 -5.12 -7.10 -17.90
C ILE A 202 -5.60 -8.53 -18.12
N HIS A 203 -6.28 -9.10 -17.14
CA HIS A 203 -6.74 -10.48 -17.21
C HIS A 203 -7.81 -10.68 -18.30
N LYS A 204 -8.55 -9.63 -18.69
CA LYS A 204 -9.48 -9.63 -19.83
C LYS A 204 -8.75 -9.50 -21.17
N MET A 205 -7.73 -8.64 -21.24
CA MET A 205 -6.95 -8.46 -22.47
C MET A 205 -6.09 -9.68 -22.84
N TYR A 206 -5.60 -10.40 -21.82
CA TYR A 206 -4.72 -11.55 -22.01
C TYR A 206 -5.29 -12.81 -21.35
N SER A 207 -5.03 -13.00 -20.06
CA SER A 207 -5.60 -14.09 -19.24
C SER A 207 -5.24 -13.86 -17.77
N ASN A 208 -5.94 -14.54 -16.85
CA ASN A 208 -5.60 -14.53 -15.42
C ASN A 208 -4.15 -14.97 -15.17
N LYS A 209 -3.65 -15.98 -15.91
CA LYS A 209 -2.26 -16.45 -15.79
C LYS A 209 -1.24 -15.37 -16.17
N VAL A 210 -1.49 -14.64 -17.26
CA VAL A 210 -0.60 -13.55 -17.70
C VAL A 210 -0.64 -12.41 -16.70
N ALA A 211 -1.82 -12.08 -16.15
CA ALA A 211 -1.94 -11.06 -15.11
C ALA A 211 -1.12 -11.42 -13.86
N VAL A 212 -1.32 -12.62 -13.29
CA VAL A 212 -0.56 -13.08 -12.11
C VAL A 212 0.95 -13.02 -12.37
N LEU A 213 1.41 -13.60 -13.48
CA LEU A 213 2.83 -13.60 -13.84
C LEU A 213 3.40 -12.20 -14.08
N SER A 214 2.58 -11.26 -14.56
CA SER A 214 3.00 -9.86 -14.75
C SER A 214 3.21 -9.15 -13.42
N GLY A 215 2.31 -9.38 -12.45
CA GLY A 215 2.50 -8.90 -11.08
C GLY A 215 3.74 -9.50 -10.42
N ASP A 216 3.93 -10.82 -10.54
CA ASP A 216 5.11 -11.52 -10.01
C ASP A 216 6.42 -10.98 -10.61
N TYR A 217 6.41 -10.74 -11.91
CA TYR A 217 7.54 -10.17 -12.62
C TYR A 217 7.87 -8.76 -12.12
N LEU A 218 6.87 -7.89 -11.91
CA LEU A 218 7.07 -6.56 -11.34
C LEU A 218 7.65 -6.62 -9.93
N LEU A 219 7.15 -7.53 -9.08
CA LEU A 219 7.69 -7.74 -7.73
C LEU A 219 9.15 -8.22 -7.78
N ALA A 220 9.48 -9.17 -8.66
CA ALA A 220 10.86 -9.63 -8.84
C ALA A 220 11.79 -8.50 -9.29
N ARG A 221 11.34 -7.64 -10.22
CA ARG A 221 12.10 -6.45 -10.65
C ARG A 221 12.26 -5.44 -9.51
N ALA A 222 11.21 -5.19 -8.73
CA ALA A 222 11.26 -4.33 -7.55
C ALA A 222 12.28 -4.85 -6.53
N SER A 223 12.30 -6.16 -6.24
CA SER A 223 13.29 -6.78 -5.33
C SER A 223 14.74 -6.61 -5.82
N VAL A 224 14.99 -6.79 -7.12
CA VAL A 224 16.33 -6.56 -7.70
C VAL A 224 16.75 -5.09 -7.55
N LEU A 225 15.83 -4.14 -7.76
CA LEU A 225 16.12 -2.72 -7.63
C LEU A 225 16.33 -2.29 -6.18
N LEU A 226 15.55 -2.85 -5.24
CA LEU A 226 15.77 -2.67 -3.80
C LEU A 226 17.15 -3.14 -3.38
N ALA A 227 17.56 -4.34 -3.78
CA ALA A 227 18.89 -4.84 -3.48
C ALA A 227 20.00 -3.94 -4.05
N LYS A 228 19.79 -3.34 -5.22
CA LYS A 228 20.72 -2.40 -5.86
C LYS A 228 20.80 -1.04 -5.16
N LEU A 229 19.88 -0.70 -4.25
CA LEU A 229 20.01 0.48 -3.41
C LEU A 229 21.21 0.36 -2.45
N GLY A 230 21.62 -0.87 -2.13
CA GLY A 230 22.77 -1.14 -1.26
C GLY A 230 22.53 -0.83 0.21
N HIS A 231 21.27 -0.79 0.66
CA HIS A 231 20.90 -0.49 2.04
C HIS A 231 19.99 -1.59 2.62
N MET A 232 20.52 -2.43 3.51
CA MET A 232 19.80 -3.61 4.01
C MET A 232 18.54 -3.27 4.80
N ASP A 233 18.57 -2.24 5.64
CA ASP A 233 17.38 -1.84 6.40
C ASP A 233 16.23 -1.41 5.48
N VAL A 234 16.52 -0.73 4.37
CA VAL A 234 15.52 -0.36 3.35
C VAL A 234 14.93 -1.60 2.69
N VAL A 235 15.75 -2.61 2.39
CA VAL A 235 15.26 -3.89 1.85
C VAL A 235 14.33 -4.57 2.84
N GLN A 236 14.69 -4.60 4.13
CA GLN A 236 13.86 -5.20 5.19
C GLN A 236 12.54 -4.43 5.37
N VAL A 237 12.61 -3.10 5.45
CA VAL A 237 11.44 -2.21 5.58
C VAL A 237 10.47 -2.42 4.42
N MET A 238 10.96 -2.40 3.17
CA MET A 238 10.10 -2.60 2.00
C MET A 238 9.60 -4.05 1.85
N ALA A 239 10.34 -5.06 2.36
CA ALA A 239 9.85 -6.42 2.43
C ALA A 239 8.68 -6.56 3.44
N ARG A 240 8.72 -5.85 4.58
CA ARG A 240 7.58 -5.76 5.51
C ARG A 240 6.36 -5.12 4.86
N ALA A 241 6.56 -4.13 3.99
CA ALA A 241 5.45 -3.52 3.24
C ALA A 241 4.74 -4.55 2.36
N LEU A 242 5.49 -5.47 1.71
CA LEU A 242 4.90 -6.55 0.90
C LEU A 242 4.08 -7.52 1.76
N ASP A 243 4.61 -7.93 2.92
CA ASP A 243 3.88 -8.79 3.87
C ASP A 243 2.61 -8.09 4.39
N SER A 244 2.71 -6.78 4.62
CA SER A 244 1.59 -5.92 5.02
C SER A 244 0.48 -5.88 3.96
N LEU A 245 0.83 -5.70 2.68
CA LEU A 245 -0.15 -5.69 1.60
C LEU A 245 -0.89 -7.03 1.48
N VAL A 246 -0.16 -8.14 1.53
CA VAL A 246 -0.74 -9.49 1.49
C VAL A 246 -1.65 -9.73 2.71
N SER A 247 -1.21 -9.31 3.91
CA SER A 247 -2.02 -9.40 5.12
C SER A 247 -3.31 -8.60 5.02
N GLY A 248 -3.24 -7.39 4.46
CA GLY A 248 -4.41 -6.55 4.17
C GLY A 248 -5.41 -7.21 3.24
N GLU A 249 -4.91 -7.87 2.19
CA GLU A 249 -5.76 -8.60 1.24
C GLU A 249 -6.40 -9.84 1.88
N ILE A 250 -5.66 -10.59 2.70
CA ILE A 250 -6.22 -11.71 3.47
C ILE A 250 -7.29 -11.23 4.46
N MET A 251 -7.09 -10.07 5.10
CA MET A 251 -8.10 -9.48 5.98
C MET A 251 -9.38 -9.14 5.22
N GLN A 252 -9.25 -8.62 3.99
CA GLN A 252 -10.39 -8.36 3.10
C GLN A 252 -11.10 -9.66 2.67
N ILE A 253 -10.35 -10.68 2.23
CA ILE A 253 -10.92 -11.97 1.84
C ILE A 253 -11.63 -12.64 3.02
N LYS A 254 -11.06 -12.60 4.24
CA LYS A 254 -11.73 -13.14 5.43
C LYS A 254 -12.99 -12.38 5.78
N ALA A 255 -13.02 -11.06 5.53
CA ALA A 255 -14.26 -10.32 5.57
C ALA A 255 -15.23 -10.91 4.53
N ASN A 256 -14.86 -11.04 3.27
CA ASN A 256 -15.82 -11.47 2.23
C ASN A 256 -16.27 -12.96 2.36
N GLY A 257 -15.36 -13.88 2.72
CA GLY A 257 -15.54 -15.33 2.68
C GLY A 257 -16.16 -15.99 3.92
N ALA A 258 -16.34 -15.27 5.04
CA ALA A 258 -17.05 -15.81 6.21
C ALA A 258 -18.54 -16.13 5.94
N ALA A 259 -19.07 -15.72 4.79
CA ALA A 259 -20.43 -15.99 4.35
C ALA A 259 -20.59 -17.33 3.58
N ASP A 260 -19.56 -17.83 2.90
CA ASP A 260 -19.68 -19.03 2.04
C ASP A 260 -19.58 -20.36 2.81
N LYS A 261 -19.01 -20.34 4.02
CA LYS A 261 -19.03 -21.51 4.92
C LYS A 261 -20.41 -21.80 5.51
N LYS A 262 -21.43 -20.95 5.29
CA LYS A 262 -22.82 -21.22 5.70
C LYS A 262 -23.71 -21.79 4.59
N SER A 263 -23.23 -21.88 3.35
CA SER A 263 -24.04 -22.35 2.21
C SER A 263 -23.65 -23.73 1.67
N SER A 264 -22.58 -24.36 2.19
CA SER A 264 -22.03 -25.61 1.63
C SER A 264 -21.84 -26.77 2.61
N GLU A 265 -21.99 -26.57 3.92
CA GLU A 265 -21.99 -27.64 4.94
C GLU A 265 -23.36 -27.74 5.61
N ASP A 266 -24.36 -28.28 4.89
CA ASP A 266 -25.58 -28.84 5.51
C ASP A 266 -26.43 -29.54 4.43
N LYS A 267 -26.03 -30.76 4.05
CA LYS A 267 -26.93 -31.66 3.30
C LYS A 267 -26.98 -33.10 3.78
N ASN A 268 -26.32 -33.46 4.87
CA ASN A 268 -26.50 -34.78 5.48
C ASN A 268 -26.24 -34.71 6.98
N GLU A 269 -27.29 -34.41 7.75
CA GLU A 269 -27.56 -35.12 9.00
C GLU A 269 -28.98 -34.79 9.47
N ILE A 270 -29.76 -35.85 9.67
CA ILE A 270 -31.11 -35.79 10.21
C ILE A 270 -31.00 -35.75 11.74
N SER A 271 -31.89 -34.95 12.33
CA SER A 271 -32.29 -34.88 13.75
C SER A 271 -31.31 -34.28 14.76
N GLU A 272 -31.40 -32.96 14.94
CA GLU A 272 -31.72 -32.29 16.22
C GLU A 272 -32.02 -30.79 15.97
N PRO A 273 -33.01 -30.16 16.64
CA PRO A 273 -33.29 -28.74 16.44
C PRO A 273 -32.20 -27.89 17.10
N MET A 274 -31.23 -27.45 16.30
CA MET A 274 -30.22 -26.46 16.68
C MET A 274 -30.88 -25.13 17.06
N ASN A 275 -30.80 -24.80 18.35
CA ASN A 275 -31.24 -23.55 18.95
C ASN A 275 -30.53 -22.36 18.30
N GLY A 276 -31.28 -21.46 17.66
CA GLY A 276 -30.77 -20.33 16.90
C GLY A 276 -29.86 -19.42 17.72
N LYS A 277 -28.68 -19.09 17.17
CA LYS A 277 -27.83 -18.00 17.67
C LYS A 277 -28.61 -16.69 17.55
N ARG A 278 -29.23 -16.26 18.66
CA ARG A 278 -29.95 -14.99 18.80
C ARG A 278 -29.12 -13.82 18.26
N SER A 279 -29.74 -12.95 17.46
CA SER A 279 -29.11 -11.73 16.97
C SER A 279 -28.57 -10.92 18.15
N PHE A 280 -27.54 -10.09 17.94
CA PHE A 280 -27.09 -9.16 18.97
C PHE A 280 -28.26 -8.29 19.47
N LEU A 281 -29.19 -7.88 18.58
CA LEU A 281 -30.40 -7.16 18.97
C LEU A 281 -31.29 -7.98 19.92
N ASP A 282 -31.39 -9.29 19.71
CA ASP A 282 -32.14 -10.18 20.60
C ASP A 282 -31.43 -10.36 21.95
N ARG A 283 -30.09 -10.34 21.97
CA ARG A 283 -29.28 -10.37 23.19
C ARG A 283 -29.36 -9.05 23.95
N ALA A 284 -29.33 -7.91 23.26
CA ALA A 284 -29.51 -6.58 23.85
C ALA A 284 -30.93 -6.42 24.43
N LYS A 285 -31.96 -6.84 23.68
CA LYS A 285 -33.35 -6.90 24.17
C LYS A 285 -33.50 -7.86 25.36
N ALA A 286 -32.85 -9.02 25.32
CA ALA A 286 -32.85 -9.95 26.45
C ALA A 286 -32.09 -9.40 27.66
N ALA A 287 -31.00 -8.65 27.46
CA ALA A 287 -30.24 -8.00 28.53
C ALA A 287 -31.02 -6.88 29.22
N LEU A 288 -31.82 -6.11 28.45
CA LEU A 288 -32.79 -5.15 28.98
C LEU A 288 -33.87 -5.86 29.83
N ASN A 289 -34.31 -7.05 29.43
CA ASN A 289 -35.23 -7.87 30.22
C ASN A 289 -34.58 -8.52 31.47
N VAL A 290 -33.24 -8.55 31.57
CA VAL A 290 -32.47 -9.18 32.66
C VAL A 290 -31.91 -8.13 33.65
N GLY A 291 -32.31 -6.86 33.53
CA GLY A 291 -31.91 -5.83 34.50
C GLY A 291 -30.44 -5.42 34.42
N ARG A 292 -29.76 -5.61 33.28
CA ARG A 292 -28.48 -4.91 33.05
C ARG A 292 -28.73 -3.40 33.04
N SER A 293 -27.84 -2.63 33.67
CA SER A 293 -27.95 -1.17 33.61
C SER A 293 -27.81 -0.69 32.17
N GLN A 294 -28.56 0.36 31.82
CA GLN A 294 -28.48 1.02 30.52
C GLN A 294 -27.03 1.43 30.17
N GLU A 295 -26.25 1.80 31.19
CA GLU A 295 -24.82 2.10 31.10
C GLU A 295 -23.97 0.90 30.66
N ALA A 296 -24.25 -0.31 31.16
CA ALA A 296 -23.50 -1.51 30.80
C ALA A 296 -23.72 -1.88 29.33
N LEU A 297 -24.95 -1.71 28.83
CA LEU A 297 -25.27 -1.95 27.42
C LEU A 297 -24.59 -0.91 26.50
N GLN A 298 -24.59 0.37 26.90
CA GLN A 298 -23.89 1.42 26.17
C GLN A 298 -22.38 1.16 26.09
N ARG A 299 -21.76 0.69 27.17
CA ARG A 299 -20.33 0.30 27.16
C ARG A 299 -20.04 -0.86 26.22
N GLU A 300 -20.86 -1.92 26.25
CA GLU A 300 -20.68 -3.08 25.37
C GLU A 300 -20.81 -2.70 23.89
N LEU A 301 -21.73 -1.78 23.56
CA LEU A 301 -21.88 -1.20 22.23
C LEU A 301 -20.66 -0.36 21.82
N ALA A 302 -20.21 0.55 22.68
CA ALA A 302 -19.04 1.38 22.41
C ALA A 302 -17.76 0.55 22.20
N GLU A 303 -17.54 -0.50 23.00
CA GLU A 303 -16.42 -1.43 22.84
C GLU A 303 -16.50 -2.24 21.55
N ARG A 304 -17.71 -2.54 21.07
CA ARG A 304 -17.90 -3.16 19.76
C ARG A 304 -17.55 -2.19 18.64
N ASP A 305 -18.07 -0.96 18.70
CA ASP A 305 -17.83 0.06 17.66
C ASP A 305 -16.35 0.41 17.56
N ALA A 306 -15.66 0.52 18.69
CA ALA A 306 -14.21 0.71 18.73
C ALA A 306 -13.45 -0.44 18.05
N ARG A 307 -13.84 -1.70 18.30
CA ARG A 307 -13.22 -2.87 17.65
C ARG A 307 -13.50 -2.93 16.14
N GLU A 308 -14.71 -2.62 15.71
CA GLU A 308 -15.06 -2.58 14.28
C GLU A 308 -14.25 -1.50 13.56
N MET A 309 -14.11 -0.32 14.17
CA MET A 309 -13.27 0.76 13.66
C MET A 309 -11.78 0.41 13.65
N GLU A 310 -11.27 -0.23 14.70
CA GLU A 310 -9.88 -0.69 14.76
C GLU A 310 -9.58 -1.71 13.66
N LEU A 311 -10.48 -2.68 13.44
CA LEU A 311 -10.35 -3.65 12.34
C LEU A 311 -10.34 -2.98 10.97
N TYR A 312 -11.19 -1.96 10.79
CA TYR A 312 -11.22 -1.15 9.58
C TYR A 312 -9.88 -0.41 9.38
N LEU A 313 -9.41 0.35 10.38
CA LEU A 313 -8.17 1.12 10.30
C LEU A 313 -6.96 0.22 10.09
N ARG A 314 -6.90 -0.94 10.76
CA ARG A 314 -5.84 -1.93 10.58
C ARG A 314 -5.83 -2.49 9.16
N LYS A 315 -7.00 -2.84 8.61
CA LYS A 315 -7.12 -3.28 7.21
C LYS A 315 -6.64 -2.17 6.25
N SER A 316 -7.11 -0.94 6.46
CA SER A 316 -6.76 0.23 5.65
C SER A 316 -5.26 0.55 5.73
N TYR A 317 -4.64 0.36 6.89
CA TYR A 317 -3.19 0.44 7.02
C TYR A 317 -2.51 -0.61 6.16
N TYR A 318 -2.81 -1.89 6.39
CA TYR A 318 -2.14 -2.99 5.73
C TYR A 318 -2.29 -2.94 4.21
N LYS A 319 -3.50 -2.69 3.71
CA LYS A 319 -3.82 -2.67 2.27
C LYS A 319 -3.35 -1.40 1.55
N THR A 320 -3.31 -0.25 2.22
CA THR A 320 -3.10 1.05 1.56
C THR A 320 -1.95 1.86 2.15
N ALA A 321 -1.96 2.12 3.46
CA ALA A 321 -1.02 3.06 4.07
C ALA A 321 0.39 2.48 4.29
N SER A 322 0.52 1.17 4.51
CA SER A 322 1.77 0.46 4.81
C SER A 322 2.86 0.76 3.77
N LEU A 323 2.52 0.69 2.48
CA LEU A 323 3.47 0.95 1.40
C LEU A 323 3.96 2.41 1.38
N ILE A 324 3.11 3.38 1.73
CA ILE A 324 3.51 4.80 1.82
C ILE A 324 4.36 5.01 3.07
N CYS A 325 3.94 4.44 4.20
CA CYS A 325 4.63 4.46 5.48
C CYS A 325 6.08 3.95 5.37
N ASP A 326 6.25 2.72 4.87
CA ASP A 326 7.55 2.08 4.72
C ASP A 326 8.43 2.75 3.65
N ALA A 327 7.85 3.30 2.58
CA ALA A 327 8.59 4.07 1.58
C ALA A 327 9.09 5.41 2.16
N SER A 328 8.27 6.10 2.95
CA SER A 328 8.66 7.35 3.62
C SER A 328 9.79 7.12 4.63
N ARG A 329 9.68 6.07 5.46
CA ARG A 329 10.74 5.65 6.36
C ARG A 329 12.02 5.31 5.61
N SER A 330 11.91 4.51 4.54
CA SER A 330 13.04 4.12 3.69
C SER A 330 13.74 5.32 3.06
N CYS A 331 13.01 6.38 2.73
CA CYS A 331 13.58 7.63 2.21
C CYS A 331 14.51 8.30 3.22
N ALA A 332 14.13 8.32 4.50
CA ALA A 332 14.96 8.85 5.58
C ALA A 332 16.21 7.98 5.83
N LEU A 333 16.08 6.65 5.78
CA LEU A 333 17.21 5.73 5.92
C LEU A 333 18.25 5.93 4.79
N LEU A 334 17.78 6.09 3.55
CA LEU A 334 18.66 6.40 2.42
C LEU A 334 19.37 7.76 2.57
N ALA A 335 18.78 8.71 3.30
CA ALA A 335 19.42 9.98 3.66
C ALA A 335 20.44 9.85 4.80
N GLY A 336 20.76 8.64 5.26
CA GLY A 336 21.80 8.35 6.25
C GLY A 336 21.33 8.42 7.70
N HIS A 337 20.02 8.51 7.95
CA HIS A 337 19.47 8.51 9.30
C HIS A 337 19.41 7.09 9.88
N ALA A 338 19.69 6.96 11.17
CA ALA A 338 19.55 5.70 11.88
C ALA A 338 18.07 5.28 11.99
N SER A 339 17.83 3.98 12.13
CA SER A 339 16.47 3.42 12.21
C SER A 339 15.66 3.91 13.41
N ASP A 340 16.32 4.25 14.51
CA ASP A 340 15.74 4.78 15.74
C ASP A 340 15.77 6.32 15.80
N SER A 341 16.17 6.99 14.71
CA SER A 341 16.20 8.45 14.66
C SER A 341 14.80 9.04 14.62
N GLU A 342 14.67 10.24 15.19
CA GLU A 342 13.44 11.03 15.14
C GLU A 342 13.01 11.34 13.70
N VAL A 343 13.97 11.52 12.78
CA VAL A 343 13.69 11.79 11.36
C VAL A 343 13.06 10.57 10.68
N ALA A 344 13.59 9.36 10.93
CA ALA A 344 13.03 8.13 10.38
C ALA A 344 11.62 7.86 10.94
N ALA A 345 11.43 8.06 12.25
CA ALA A 345 10.13 7.92 12.90
C ALA A 345 9.10 8.94 12.38
N ALA A 346 9.47 10.21 12.25
CA ALA A 346 8.60 11.24 11.71
C ALA A 346 8.21 11.01 10.24
N ALA A 347 9.14 10.51 9.41
CA ALA A 347 8.82 10.14 8.03
C ALA A 347 7.86 8.93 7.97
N GLU A 348 8.04 7.94 8.84
CA GLU A 348 7.13 6.80 9.00
C GLU A 348 5.73 7.27 9.43
N GLU A 349 5.64 8.11 10.47
CA GLU A 349 4.39 8.72 10.96
C GLU A 349 3.69 9.52 9.86
N TYR A 350 4.42 10.32 9.08
CA TYR A 350 3.86 11.06 7.95
C TYR A 350 3.18 10.12 6.95
N GLY A 351 3.88 9.08 6.52
CA GLY A 351 3.34 8.12 5.55
C GLY A 351 2.17 7.29 6.10
N TYR A 352 2.23 6.89 7.37
CA TYR A 352 1.16 6.20 8.08
C TYR A 352 -0.14 7.01 8.08
N HIS A 353 -0.05 8.24 8.60
CA HIS A 353 -1.20 9.10 8.76
C HIS A 353 -1.74 9.58 7.41
N LEU A 354 -0.87 9.98 6.47
CA LEU A 354 -1.29 10.38 5.14
C LEU A 354 -2.02 9.23 4.40
N GLY A 355 -1.49 8.01 4.48
CA GLY A 355 -2.10 6.85 3.85
C GLY A 355 -3.48 6.49 4.41
N LEU A 356 -3.67 6.61 5.73
CA LEU A 356 -4.99 6.42 6.35
C LEU A 356 -5.96 7.53 5.98
N ALA A 357 -5.53 8.80 6.03
CA ALA A 357 -6.34 9.93 5.58
C ALA A 357 -6.79 9.75 4.13
N PHE A 358 -5.89 9.28 3.26
CA PHE A 358 -6.21 8.93 1.89
C PHE A 358 -7.32 7.88 1.85
N GLN A 359 -7.13 6.69 2.43
CA GLN A 359 -8.15 5.64 2.37
C GLN A 359 -9.51 6.11 2.90
N ILE A 360 -9.55 6.80 4.04
CA ILE A 360 -10.81 7.29 4.62
C ILE A 360 -11.53 8.26 3.68
N VAL A 361 -10.80 9.14 2.98
CA VAL A 361 -11.43 10.05 2.00
C VAL A 361 -11.95 9.29 0.78
N ASP A 362 -11.26 8.25 0.30
CA ASP A 362 -11.78 7.43 -0.80
C ASP A 362 -13.10 6.76 -0.39
N ASP A 363 -13.16 6.21 0.82
CA ASP A 363 -14.37 5.62 1.36
C ASP A 363 -15.51 6.65 1.49
N VAL A 364 -15.21 7.91 1.85
CA VAL A 364 -16.22 8.99 1.87
C VAL A 364 -16.70 9.33 0.46
N LEU A 365 -15.82 9.30 -0.55
CA LEU A 365 -16.19 9.59 -1.94
C LEU A 365 -17.12 8.52 -2.54
N ASP A 366 -17.02 7.26 -2.09
CA ASP A 366 -17.91 6.17 -2.51
C ASP A 366 -19.39 6.43 -2.16
N PHE A 367 -19.64 7.27 -1.13
CA PHE A 367 -21.00 7.70 -0.72
C PHE A 367 -21.40 9.08 -1.24
N ALA A 368 -20.44 9.90 -1.65
CA ALA A 368 -20.67 11.32 -1.93
C ALA A 368 -21.16 11.62 -3.34
N MET A 369 -20.77 10.83 -4.34
CA MET A 369 -21.06 11.14 -5.74
C MET A 369 -22.30 10.43 -6.28
N ASP A 370 -23.03 11.10 -7.16
CA ASP A 370 -24.09 10.49 -7.95
C ASP A 370 -23.48 9.58 -9.05
N ASP A 371 -24.20 8.50 -9.39
CA ASP A 371 -23.77 7.37 -10.23
C ASP A 371 -23.00 7.74 -11.53
N ASP A 372 -23.26 8.92 -12.11
CA ASP A 372 -22.67 9.34 -13.38
C ASP A 372 -21.22 9.85 -13.30
N GLN A 373 -20.68 10.18 -12.12
CA GLN A 373 -19.36 10.85 -12.02
C GLN A 373 -18.17 9.93 -11.68
N LEU A 374 -18.41 8.73 -11.16
CA LEU A 374 -17.37 7.84 -10.63
C LEU A 374 -16.96 6.73 -11.60
N GLY A 375 -17.75 6.49 -12.67
CA GLY A 375 -17.51 5.38 -13.59
C GLY A 375 -17.71 3.99 -12.96
N LYS A 376 -18.32 3.93 -11.77
CA LYS A 376 -18.75 2.76 -11.01
C LYS A 376 -20.07 3.11 -10.30
N PRO A 377 -20.98 2.14 -10.08
CA PRO A 377 -22.22 2.39 -9.33
C PRO A 377 -21.90 2.85 -7.90
N ALA A 378 -22.68 3.79 -7.37
CA ALA A 378 -22.53 4.28 -6.00
C ALA A 378 -22.70 3.14 -4.98
N GLY A 379 -21.95 3.18 -3.88
CA GLY A 379 -21.94 2.09 -2.89
C GLY A 379 -21.29 0.80 -3.42
N ALA A 380 -20.22 0.93 -4.21
CA ALA A 380 -19.49 -0.21 -4.73
C ALA A 380 -18.90 -1.05 -3.58
N ASP A 381 -18.42 -0.39 -2.52
CA ASP A 381 -17.88 -1.07 -1.35
C ASP A 381 -18.95 -1.87 -0.60
N LEU A 382 -20.16 -1.31 -0.49
CA LEU A 382 -21.31 -2.00 0.09
C LEU A 382 -21.69 -3.24 -0.72
N SER A 383 -21.65 -3.13 -2.04
CA SER A 383 -21.92 -4.24 -2.96
C SER A 383 -20.89 -5.37 -2.84
N LEU A 384 -19.65 -5.03 -2.45
CA LEU A 384 -18.59 -5.99 -2.12
C LEU A 384 -18.69 -6.54 -0.69
N GLY A 385 -19.69 -6.11 0.10
CA GLY A 385 -19.89 -6.56 1.48
C GLY A 385 -18.94 -5.92 2.49
N LEU A 386 -18.33 -4.78 2.13
CA LEU A 386 -17.35 -4.07 2.95
C LEU A 386 -18.03 -2.99 3.81
N ALA A 387 -17.72 -2.97 5.11
CA ALA A 387 -18.09 -1.87 6.00
C ALA A 387 -16.90 -0.93 6.17
N THR A 388 -17.06 0.32 5.71
CA THR A 388 -16.06 1.38 5.72
C THR A 388 -16.39 2.47 6.75
N ALA A 389 -15.49 3.43 6.96
CA ALA A 389 -15.65 4.44 8.02
C ALA A 389 -17.03 5.15 8.03
N PRO A 390 -17.60 5.63 6.90
CA PRO A 390 -18.87 6.33 6.92
C PRO A 390 -20.02 5.50 7.51
N ILE A 391 -20.11 4.23 7.15
CA ILE A 391 -21.17 3.34 7.63
C ILE A 391 -20.93 2.86 9.07
N LEU A 392 -19.66 2.67 9.47
CA LEU A 392 -19.32 2.33 10.85
C LEU A 392 -19.66 3.47 11.81
N PHE A 393 -19.43 4.72 11.42
CA PHE A 393 -19.88 5.88 12.18
C PHE A 393 -21.40 6.02 12.18
N ALA A 394 -22.06 5.88 11.03
CA ALA A 394 -23.52 5.95 10.95
C ALA A 394 -24.20 4.91 11.86
N ALA A 395 -23.65 3.69 11.96
CA ALA A 395 -24.20 2.61 12.77
C ALA A 395 -24.17 2.86 14.30
N GLN A 396 -23.45 3.90 14.75
CA GLN A 396 -23.44 4.32 16.16
C GLN A 396 -24.81 4.89 16.56
N ASP A 397 -25.39 5.74 15.71
CA ASP A 397 -26.69 6.39 15.95
C ASP A 397 -27.86 5.75 15.18
N HIS A 398 -27.55 4.91 14.17
CA HIS A 398 -28.50 4.17 13.35
C HIS A 398 -28.35 2.65 13.57
N PRO A 399 -28.86 2.09 14.67
CA PRO A 399 -28.68 0.67 15.02
C PRO A 399 -29.28 -0.31 14.01
N GLU A 400 -30.21 0.14 13.16
CA GLU A 400 -30.77 -0.60 12.02
C GLU A 400 -29.71 -0.99 10.98
N LEU A 401 -28.57 -0.29 10.91
CA LEU A 401 -27.46 -0.62 10.03
C LEU A 401 -26.69 -1.87 10.49
N ARG A 402 -26.72 -2.19 11.79
CA ARG A 402 -25.89 -3.27 12.36
C ARG A 402 -26.26 -4.65 11.80
N PRO A 403 -27.54 -5.05 11.69
CA PRO A 403 -27.91 -6.26 11.00
C PRO A 403 -27.48 -6.29 9.52
N LEU A 404 -27.42 -5.13 8.84
CA LEU A 404 -26.97 -5.04 7.44
C LEU A 404 -25.47 -5.35 7.36
N ILE A 405 -24.67 -4.72 8.22
CA ILE A 405 -23.22 -4.93 8.35
C ILE A 405 -22.92 -6.40 8.69
N GLU A 406 -23.63 -6.98 9.66
CA GLU A 406 -23.43 -8.37 10.10
C GLU A 406 -23.67 -9.39 8.97
N ARG A 407 -24.63 -9.13 8.08
CA ARG A 407 -24.90 -9.96 6.90
C ARG A 407 -24.22 -9.47 5.63
N ARG A 408 -23.34 -8.48 5.74
CA ARG A 408 -22.52 -7.94 4.64
C ARG A 408 -23.34 -7.46 3.45
N PHE A 409 -24.47 -6.82 3.74
CA PHE A 409 -25.36 -6.24 2.74
C PHE A 409 -25.86 -7.24 1.69
N LYS A 410 -25.90 -8.55 2.00
CA LYS A 410 -26.32 -9.61 1.07
C LYS A 410 -27.85 -9.77 0.96
N GLY A 411 -28.63 -9.07 1.77
CA GLY A 411 -30.09 -9.08 1.70
C GLY A 411 -30.62 -8.14 0.62
N ASP A 412 -31.79 -8.47 0.07
CA ASP A 412 -32.46 -7.63 -0.93
C ASP A 412 -32.73 -6.22 -0.37
N GLY A 413 -32.22 -5.20 -1.06
CA GLY A 413 -32.36 -3.79 -0.67
C GLY A 413 -31.42 -3.31 0.43
N ASP A 414 -30.52 -4.17 0.96
CA ASP A 414 -29.57 -3.79 2.02
C ASP A 414 -28.66 -2.64 1.59
N VAL A 415 -28.09 -2.74 0.38
CA VAL A 415 -27.16 -1.74 -0.15
C VAL A 415 -27.85 -0.39 -0.26
N THR A 416 -29.06 -0.35 -0.83
CA THR A 416 -29.86 0.88 -0.96
C THR A 416 -30.18 1.48 0.40
N MET A 417 -30.69 0.68 1.35
CA MET A 417 -31.01 1.14 2.70
C MET A 417 -29.78 1.68 3.43
N ALA A 418 -28.66 0.96 3.37
CA ALA A 418 -27.40 1.36 3.98
C ALA A 418 -26.90 2.69 3.40
N TYR A 419 -26.91 2.81 2.07
CA TYR A 419 -26.48 4.01 1.35
C TYR A 419 -27.32 5.23 1.72
N GLU A 420 -28.65 5.11 1.67
CA GLU A 420 -29.59 6.20 2.01
C GLU A 420 -29.44 6.63 3.48
N THR A 421 -29.31 5.66 4.39
CA THR A 421 -29.15 5.94 5.83
C THR A 421 -27.83 6.67 6.09
N VAL A 422 -26.73 6.24 5.48
CA VAL A 422 -25.43 6.91 5.65
C VAL A 422 -25.50 8.35 5.17
N ARG A 423 -26.14 8.62 4.01
CA ARG A 423 -26.31 9.98 3.48
C ARG A 423 -27.22 10.88 4.31
N ALA A 424 -28.17 10.29 5.05
CA ALA A 424 -29.04 11.01 5.97
C ALA A 424 -28.44 11.19 7.38
N SER A 425 -27.31 10.53 7.67
CA SER A 425 -26.65 10.52 8.98
C SER A 425 -25.44 11.46 9.05
N THR A 426 -24.82 11.55 10.23
CA THR A 426 -23.54 12.24 10.46
C THR A 426 -22.30 11.40 10.10
N GLY A 427 -22.49 10.16 9.61
CA GLY A 427 -21.40 9.20 9.40
C GLY A 427 -20.32 9.69 8.43
N MET A 428 -20.71 10.37 7.36
CA MET A 428 -19.75 10.97 6.41
C MET A 428 -18.95 12.11 7.03
N ASP A 429 -19.59 12.96 7.85
CA ASP A 429 -18.91 14.08 8.50
C ASP A 429 -17.90 13.60 9.54
N LEU A 430 -18.25 12.58 10.33
CA LEU A 430 -17.35 11.94 11.28
C LEU A 430 -16.17 11.25 10.56
N ALA A 431 -16.42 10.58 9.43
CA ALA A 431 -15.34 10.02 8.61
C ALA A 431 -14.42 11.12 8.06
N ARG A 432 -14.95 12.27 7.63
CA ARG A 432 -14.12 13.43 7.23
C ARG A 432 -13.32 14.00 8.40
N LYS A 433 -13.89 14.09 9.60
CA LYS A 433 -13.14 14.49 10.82
C LYS A 433 -11.99 13.53 11.10
N LEU A 434 -12.22 12.22 11.00
CA LEU A 434 -11.19 11.20 11.17
C LEU A 434 -10.07 11.33 10.13
N ALA A 435 -10.42 11.56 8.86
CA ALA A 435 -9.42 11.86 7.83
C ALA A 435 -8.62 13.13 8.15
N GLY A 436 -9.30 14.18 8.63
CA GLY A 436 -8.68 15.44 9.07
C GLY A 436 -7.69 15.25 10.22
N PHE A 437 -8.06 14.44 11.23
CA PHE A 437 -7.17 14.05 12.33
C PHE A 437 -5.89 13.40 11.81
N HIS A 438 -6.01 12.41 10.92
CA HIS A 438 -4.85 11.77 10.32
C HIS A 438 -4.02 12.77 9.49
N ALA A 439 -4.63 13.54 8.60
CA ALA A 439 -3.92 14.53 7.79
C ALA A 439 -3.15 15.55 8.66
N GLN A 440 -3.74 16.01 9.77
CA GLN A 440 -3.09 16.92 10.70
C GLN A 440 -1.90 16.25 11.42
N ARG A 441 -2.05 15.00 11.86
CA ARG A 441 -0.95 14.23 12.46
C ARG A 441 0.22 14.02 11.49
N ALA A 442 -0.06 13.84 10.19
CA ALA A 442 1.00 13.81 9.18
C ALA A 442 1.74 15.16 9.10
N VAL A 443 1.01 16.28 9.10
CA VAL A 443 1.61 17.63 9.14
C VAL A 443 2.45 17.84 10.40
N ASP A 444 1.92 17.47 11.57
CA ASP A 444 2.63 17.58 12.85
C ASP A 444 3.96 16.80 12.80
N ALA A 445 3.94 15.57 12.25
CA ALA A 445 5.12 14.72 12.12
C ALA A 445 6.20 15.33 11.22
N ILE A 446 5.85 15.83 10.03
CA ILE A 446 6.86 16.38 9.11
C ILE A 446 7.41 17.73 9.61
N CYS A 447 6.56 18.60 10.18
CA CYS A 447 6.97 19.88 10.75
C CYS A 447 7.92 19.73 11.94
N ARG A 448 7.89 18.60 12.64
CA ARG A 448 8.80 18.31 13.76
C ARG A 448 10.26 18.17 13.31
N VAL A 449 10.51 17.66 12.11
CA VAL A 449 11.86 17.27 11.66
C VAL A 449 12.35 17.96 10.39
N ALA A 450 11.44 18.43 9.53
CA ALA A 450 11.79 19.05 8.25
C ALA A 450 11.94 20.58 8.41
N PRO A 451 13.08 21.16 8.00
CA PRO A 451 13.24 22.61 7.95
C PRO A 451 12.23 23.31 7.03
N ASP A 452 12.00 24.61 7.28
CA ASP A 452 11.23 25.47 6.39
C ASP A 452 11.77 25.41 4.95
N SER A 453 10.96 24.92 4.01
CA SER A 453 11.32 24.73 2.62
C SER A 453 10.09 24.53 1.74
N GLU A 454 10.20 24.82 0.44
CA GLU A 454 9.14 24.55 -0.54
C GLU A 454 8.73 23.07 -0.58
N ALA A 455 9.69 22.15 -0.38
CA ALA A 455 9.41 20.72 -0.35
C ALA A 455 8.59 20.31 0.88
N ARG A 456 8.88 20.89 2.06
CA ARG A 456 8.05 20.68 3.26
C ARG A 456 6.65 21.24 3.06
N ASP A 457 6.55 22.46 2.54
CA ASP A 457 5.25 23.10 2.31
C ASP A 457 4.43 22.30 1.29
N ALA A 458 5.07 21.72 0.27
CA ALA A 458 4.44 20.77 -0.64
C ALA A 458 3.98 19.47 0.05
N LEU A 459 4.73 18.91 1.01
CA LEU A 459 4.26 17.76 1.80
C LEU A 459 3.01 18.10 2.64
N ILE A 460 2.92 19.33 3.15
CA ILE A 460 1.73 19.84 3.84
C ILE A 460 0.57 19.97 2.83
N SER A 461 0.83 20.54 1.64
CA SER A 461 -0.16 20.68 0.58
C SER A 461 -0.72 19.35 0.10
N ILE A 462 0.06 18.28 0.13
CA ILE A 462 -0.45 16.93 -0.15
C ILE A 462 -1.58 16.55 0.83
N CYS A 463 -1.44 16.85 2.13
CA CYS A 463 -2.50 16.57 3.12
C CYS A 463 -3.79 17.36 2.80
N TYR A 464 -3.67 18.62 2.40
CA TYR A 464 -4.82 19.43 1.95
C TYR A 464 -5.47 18.84 0.70
N ILE A 465 -4.68 18.44 -0.29
CA ILE A 465 -5.17 17.83 -1.54
C ILE A 465 -5.92 16.54 -1.22
N VAL A 466 -5.42 15.72 -0.30
CA VAL A 466 -6.11 14.50 0.13
C VAL A 466 -7.47 14.79 0.75
N LEU A 467 -7.58 15.81 1.59
CA LEU A 467 -8.86 16.15 2.25
C LEU A 467 -9.87 16.83 1.32
N SER A 468 -9.39 17.58 0.31
CA SER A 468 -10.21 18.38 -0.59
C SER A 468 -10.50 17.69 -1.94
N ARG A 469 -9.97 16.50 -2.18
CA ARG A 469 -10.19 15.79 -3.45
C ARG A 469 -11.65 15.41 -3.64
N ASN A 470 -12.06 15.46 -4.89
CA ASN A 470 -13.39 15.08 -5.36
C ASN A 470 -13.38 13.84 -6.27
N LYS A 471 -12.19 13.31 -6.63
CA LYS A 471 -11.96 12.15 -7.50
C LYS A 471 -10.61 11.50 -7.24
#